data_AF-A0A484KAA7-F1
#
_entry.id   AF-A0A484KAA7-F1
#
_cell.length_a   1.000
_cell.length_b   1.000
_cell.length_c   1.000
_cell.angle_alpha   90.00
_cell.angle_beta   90.00
_cell.angle_gamma   90.00
#
_symmetry.space_group_name_H-M   'P 1'
#
loop_
_entity.id
_entity.type
_entity.pdbx_description
1 polymer ?
#
loop_
_entity_poly.entity_id
_entity_poly.type
_entity_poly.pdbx_seq_one_letter_code
_entity_poly.pdbx_strand_id
1 'polypeptide(L)'
;MGLIFKTLSILSLSLILLLPLNTHAATFFIKNNCPYTVWAASLPTGGGQQINTGGTWSLNVAPGTTSGRIWGRTGCSFDGAGNGHCQTGDCGNVLACRLSGAPPTTLAEFSLNQPNNLDFYDLSVIDGFNVPMSLAPTSGGCASLRCPADKCSDAYLFPADNSKTHSCPSGTNYNVVFCG
;
A
#
# COMPACT_ATOMS: atom_id res chain seq x y z
N MET A 1 -13.24 64.37 39.98
CA MET A 1 -13.65 64.16 38.57
C MET A 1 -12.97 62.88 38.08
N GLY A 2 -13.60 61.72 38.29
CA GLY A 2 -13.02 60.43 37.92
C GLY A 2 -13.26 60.13 36.44
N LEU A 3 -12.20 59.82 35.69
CA LEU A 3 -12.30 59.37 34.30
C LEU A 3 -12.30 57.83 34.28
N ILE A 4 -13.44 57.27 33.87
CA ILE A 4 -13.66 55.85 33.62
C ILE A 4 -13.12 55.54 32.21
N PHE A 5 -12.03 54.76 32.12
CA PHE A 5 -11.62 54.16 30.85
C PHE A 5 -12.38 52.85 30.64
N LYS A 6 -13.35 52.84 29.71
CA LYS A 6 -13.96 51.62 29.19
C LYS A 6 -13.00 50.97 28.19
N THR A 7 -12.48 49.79 28.52
CA THR A 7 -11.74 48.93 27.59
C THR A 7 -12.69 48.37 26.53
N LEU A 8 -12.46 48.74 25.27
CA LEU A 8 -13.19 48.23 24.11
C LEU A 8 -12.56 46.87 23.73
N SER A 9 -13.26 45.77 23.97
CA SER A 9 -12.81 44.43 23.58
C SER A 9 -13.07 44.22 22.09
N ILE A 10 -12.00 44.21 21.28
CA ILE A 10 -12.07 43.95 19.83
C ILE A 10 -12.02 42.43 19.64
N LEU A 11 -13.16 41.83 19.31
CA LEU A 11 -13.26 40.42 18.95
C LEU A 11 -12.69 40.22 17.54
N SER A 12 -11.40 39.86 17.41
CA SER A 12 -10.80 39.58 16.10
C SER A 12 -11.30 38.23 15.59
N LEU A 13 -12.21 38.23 14.63
CA LEU A 13 -12.65 37.03 13.93
C LEU A 13 -11.58 36.63 12.91
N SER A 14 -10.63 35.80 13.31
CA SER A 14 -9.60 35.26 12.43
C SER A 14 -10.23 34.29 11.42
N LEU A 15 -10.36 34.73 10.17
CA LEU A 15 -10.74 33.89 9.04
C LEU A 15 -9.61 32.90 8.76
N ILE A 16 -9.71 31.68 9.27
CA ILE A 16 -8.77 30.58 8.98
C ILE A 16 -8.94 30.23 7.50
N LEU A 17 -8.00 30.69 6.66
CA LEU A 17 -7.91 30.30 5.26
C LEU A 17 -7.48 28.82 5.22
N LEU A 18 -8.46 27.92 5.05
CA LEU A 18 -8.20 26.51 4.72
C LEU A 18 -7.61 26.44 3.32
N LEU A 19 -6.29 26.61 3.21
CA LEU A 19 -5.55 26.25 2.00
C LEU A 19 -5.75 24.74 1.80
N PRO A 20 -6.16 24.28 0.59
CA PRO A 20 -6.22 22.86 0.33
C PRO A 20 -4.79 22.31 0.46
N LEU A 21 -4.57 21.50 1.50
CA LEU A 21 -3.38 20.67 1.58
C LEU A 21 -3.44 19.75 0.36
N ASN A 22 -2.47 19.87 -0.54
CA ASN A 22 -2.30 18.91 -1.62
C ASN A 22 -1.89 17.57 -0.99
N THR A 23 -2.89 16.79 -0.58
CA THR A 23 -2.70 15.44 -0.07
C THR A 23 -2.50 14.53 -1.29
N HIS A 24 -1.24 14.26 -1.63
CA HIS A 24 -0.89 13.39 -2.74
C HIS A 24 -1.16 11.91 -2.39
N ALA A 25 -2.43 11.50 -2.41
CA ALA A 25 -2.81 10.09 -2.35
C ALA A 25 -2.24 9.35 -3.57
N ALA A 26 -1.76 8.13 -3.35
CA ALA A 26 -1.35 7.24 -4.43
C ALA A 26 -2.44 6.21 -4.68
N THR A 27 -2.67 5.88 -5.94
CA THR A 27 -3.50 4.76 -6.35
C THR A 27 -2.60 3.59 -6.75
N PHE A 28 -2.85 2.43 -6.16
CA PHE A 28 -2.29 1.15 -6.57
C PHE A 28 -3.31 0.42 -7.44
N PHE A 29 -2.94 0.17 -8.70
CA PHE A 29 -3.70 -0.64 -9.63
C PHE A 29 -3.21 -2.08 -9.53
N ILE A 30 -4.01 -2.92 -8.88
CA ILE A 30 -3.66 -4.30 -8.58
C ILE A 30 -4.32 -5.19 -9.64
N LYS A 31 -3.53 -5.95 -10.38
CA LYS A 31 -4.01 -6.84 -11.45
C LYS A 31 -3.62 -8.28 -11.16
N ASN A 32 -4.53 -9.21 -11.47
CA ASN A 32 -4.22 -10.63 -11.45
C ASN A 32 -3.98 -11.17 -12.87
N ASN A 33 -2.73 -11.43 -13.24
CA ASN A 33 -2.38 -12.15 -14.47
C ASN A 33 -2.21 -13.67 -14.24
N CYS A 34 -2.38 -14.16 -13.01
CA CYS A 34 -2.24 -15.58 -12.73
C CYS A 34 -3.35 -16.39 -13.39
N PRO A 35 -3.08 -17.65 -13.78
CA PRO A 35 -4.10 -18.56 -14.31
C PRO A 35 -5.09 -19.06 -13.24
N TYR A 36 -5.03 -18.50 -12.03
CA TYR A 36 -5.88 -18.82 -10.88
C TYR A 36 -6.31 -17.54 -10.16
N THR A 37 -7.39 -17.64 -9.38
CA THR A 37 -7.88 -16.54 -8.54
C THR A 37 -6.91 -16.22 -7.42
N VAL A 38 -6.70 -14.93 -7.18
CA VAL A 38 -5.91 -14.39 -6.05
C VAL A 38 -6.80 -13.48 -5.22
N TRP A 39 -6.72 -13.58 -3.90
CA TRP A 39 -7.37 -12.63 -2.99
C TRP A 39 -6.33 -11.62 -2.53
N ALA A 40 -6.29 -10.48 -3.22
CA ALA A 40 -5.41 -9.38 -2.85
C ALA A 40 -5.74 -8.88 -1.44
N ALA A 41 -4.72 -8.37 -0.75
CA ALA A 41 -4.85 -7.78 0.56
C ALA A 41 -3.86 -6.62 0.71
N SER A 42 -4.16 -5.71 1.64
CA SER A 42 -3.27 -4.59 1.93
C SER A 42 -3.32 -4.13 3.38
N LEU A 43 -2.22 -3.55 3.85
CA LEU A 43 -2.11 -2.80 5.11
C LEU A 43 -1.29 -1.52 4.90
N PRO A 44 -1.43 -0.50 5.77
CA PRO A 44 -2.44 -0.35 6.82
C PRO A 44 -3.81 0.09 6.27
N THR A 45 -3.90 0.43 4.98
CA THR A 45 -5.16 0.79 4.29
C THR A 45 -6.27 -0.25 4.54
N GLY A 46 -5.87 -1.51 4.73
CA GLY A 46 -6.77 -2.61 5.08
C GLY A 46 -7.49 -3.14 3.85
N GLY A 47 -8.51 -3.96 4.10
CA GLY A 47 -9.35 -4.52 3.04
C GLY A 47 -8.79 -5.79 2.41
N GLY A 48 -9.46 -6.24 1.37
CA GLY A 48 -9.08 -7.41 0.60
C GLY A 48 -10.14 -7.75 -0.42
N GLN A 49 -9.70 -8.18 -1.59
CA GLN A 49 -10.54 -8.31 -2.77
C GLN A 49 -10.22 -9.61 -3.49
N GLN A 50 -11.26 -10.38 -3.82
CA GLN A 50 -11.11 -11.48 -4.77
C GLN A 50 -10.86 -10.91 -6.17
N ILE A 51 -9.75 -11.28 -6.79
CA ILE A 51 -9.42 -10.90 -8.15
C ILE A 51 -9.30 -12.17 -8.98
N ASN A 52 -10.33 -12.43 -9.79
CA ASN A 52 -10.30 -13.54 -10.75
C ASN A 52 -9.24 -13.28 -11.84
N THR A 53 -8.89 -14.31 -12.61
CA THR A 53 -7.93 -14.18 -13.73
C THR A 53 -8.28 -13.02 -14.66
N GLY A 54 -7.29 -12.15 -14.90
CA GLY A 54 -7.43 -10.94 -15.72
C GLY A 54 -8.11 -9.76 -15.02
N GLY A 55 -8.66 -9.95 -13.82
CA GLY A 55 -9.35 -8.92 -13.05
C GLY A 55 -8.40 -7.88 -12.43
N THR A 56 -9.00 -6.80 -11.93
CA THR A 56 -8.29 -5.68 -11.32
C THR A 56 -8.96 -5.18 -10.04
N TRP A 57 -8.17 -4.56 -9.16
CA TRP A 57 -8.62 -3.83 -7.99
C TRP A 57 -7.82 -2.53 -7.87
N SER A 58 -8.51 -1.40 -7.69
CA SER A 58 -7.87 -0.11 -7.45
C SER A 58 -7.93 0.22 -5.96
N LEU A 59 -6.77 0.42 -5.35
CA LEU A 59 -6.61 0.77 -3.94
C LEU A 59 -6.07 2.19 -3.81
N ASN A 60 -6.81 3.07 -3.14
CA ASN A 60 -6.32 4.39 -2.80
C ASN A 60 -5.63 4.35 -1.44
N VAL A 61 -4.41 4.85 -1.38
CA VAL A 61 -3.58 4.87 -0.18
C VAL A 61 -3.27 6.31 0.19
N ALA A 62 -3.49 6.66 1.45
CA ALA A 62 -3.28 8.01 1.94
C ALA A 62 -1.78 8.41 1.90
N PRO A 63 -1.45 9.68 1.60
CA PRO A 63 -0.09 10.18 1.76
C PRO A 63 0.37 10.05 3.21
N GLY A 64 1.66 9.82 3.42
CA GLY A 64 2.24 9.63 4.75
C GLY A 64 2.09 8.20 5.29
N THR A 65 1.46 7.29 4.54
CA THR A 65 1.40 5.88 4.90
C THR A 65 2.81 5.30 5.03
N THR A 66 3.08 4.62 6.13
CA THR A 66 4.36 3.94 6.41
C THR A 66 4.12 2.45 6.60
N SER A 67 5.16 1.64 6.35
CA SER A 67 5.11 0.17 6.51
C SER A 67 3.96 -0.49 5.73
N GLY A 68 3.58 0.14 4.62
CA GLY A 68 2.52 -0.30 3.74
C GLY A 68 2.92 -1.56 3.00
N ARG A 69 1.97 -2.46 2.79
CA ARG A 69 2.21 -3.71 2.08
C ARG A 69 0.99 -4.16 1.29
N ILE A 70 1.22 -4.75 0.13
CA ILE A 70 0.23 -5.44 -0.69
C ILE A 70 0.74 -6.85 -0.95
N TRP A 71 -0.14 -7.85 -0.86
CA TRP A 71 0.20 -9.25 -1.15
C TRP A 71 -0.98 -10.01 -1.75
N GLY A 72 -0.68 -11.15 -2.36
CA GLY A 72 -1.66 -12.08 -2.90
C GLY A 72 -1.90 -13.23 -1.93
N ARG A 73 -3.16 -13.59 -1.71
CA ARG A 73 -3.57 -14.79 -0.95
C ARG A 73 -4.13 -15.85 -1.91
N THR A 74 -3.87 -17.12 -1.62
CA THR A 74 -4.28 -18.24 -2.47
C THR A 74 -5.10 -19.28 -1.71
N GLY A 75 -5.91 -20.05 -2.45
CA GLY A 75 -6.71 -21.14 -1.88
C GLY A 75 -7.72 -20.66 -0.83
N CYS A 76 -8.31 -19.48 -1.04
CA CYS A 76 -9.21 -18.88 -0.05
C CYS A 76 -10.67 -19.34 -0.22
N SER A 77 -11.38 -19.39 0.90
CA SER A 77 -12.84 -19.55 0.95
C SER A 77 -13.40 -18.64 2.03
N PHE A 78 -14.36 -17.79 1.67
CA PHE A 78 -15.03 -16.86 2.59
C PHE A 78 -16.54 -17.01 2.51
N ASP A 79 -17.22 -16.83 3.64
CA ASP A 79 -18.67 -16.70 3.71
C ASP A 79 -19.14 -15.30 3.25
N GLY A 80 -20.46 -15.07 3.23
CA GLY A 80 -21.04 -13.77 2.86
C GLY A 80 -20.73 -12.63 3.84
N ALA A 81 -20.26 -12.93 5.04
CA ALA A 81 -19.79 -11.94 6.01
C ALA A 81 -18.27 -11.68 5.90
N GLY A 82 -17.58 -12.40 5.01
CA GLY A 82 -16.14 -12.28 4.81
C GLY A 82 -15.30 -13.04 5.84
N ASN A 83 -15.89 -13.96 6.61
CA ASN A 83 -15.11 -14.87 7.48
C ASN A 83 -14.73 -16.11 6.69
N GLY A 84 -13.54 -16.64 6.92
CA GLY A 84 -13.03 -17.73 6.10
C GLY A 84 -11.58 -18.03 6.36
N HIS A 85 -10.88 -18.52 5.35
CA HIS A 85 -9.47 -18.89 5.47
C HIS A 85 -8.79 -18.89 4.10
N CYS A 86 -7.49 -18.60 4.07
CA CYS A 86 -6.61 -18.76 2.91
C CYS A 86 -5.46 -19.73 3.20
N GLN A 87 -5.05 -20.53 2.21
CA GLN A 87 -3.92 -21.45 2.35
C GLN A 87 -2.57 -20.72 2.50
N THR A 88 -2.40 -19.57 1.82
CA THR A 88 -1.22 -18.72 1.98
C THR A 88 -1.63 -17.26 2.16
N GLY A 89 -0.85 -16.51 2.93
CA GLY A 89 -1.07 -15.09 3.16
C GLY A 89 -2.34 -14.75 3.95
N ASP A 90 -2.93 -15.72 4.66
CA ASP A 90 -4.12 -15.47 5.49
C ASP A 90 -3.85 -14.39 6.54
N CYS A 91 -4.84 -13.55 6.82
CA CYS A 91 -4.68 -12.37 7.68
C CYS A 91 -5.62 -12.39 8.89
N GLY A 92 -5.86 -13.59 9.44
CA GLY A 92 -6.70 -13.80 10.61
C GLY A 92 -8.12 -14.24 10.25
N ASN A 93 -8.25 -15.11 9.25
CA ASN A 93 -9.50 -15.74 8.84
C ASN A 93 -10.59 -14.76 8.36
N VAL A 94 -10.16 -13.65 7.75
CA VAL A 94 -11.05 -12.59 7.24
C VAL A 94 -10.68 -12.16 5.82
N LEU A 95 -11.69 -11.80 5.03
CA LEU A 95 -11.51 -11.28 3.67
C LEU A 95 -10.81 -9.92 3.71
N ALA A 96 -11.31 -9.01 4.56
CA ALA A 96 -10.78 -7.66 4.73
C ALA A 96 -9.70 -7.64 5.82
N CYS A 97 -8.44 -7.63 5.41
CA CYS A 97 -7.31 -7.78 6.31
C CYS A 97 -7.14 -6.60 7.26
N ARG A 98 -6.81 -6.94 8.51
CA ARG A 98 -6.41 -6.01 9.58
C ARG A 98 -5.06 -6.36 10.19
N LEU A 99 -4.53 -7.54 9.84
CA LEU A 99 -3.23 -8.06 10.22
C LEU A 99 -2.42 -8.37 8.96
N SER A 100 -1.10 -8.45 9.09
CA SER A 100 -0.23 -8.87 7.98
C SER A 100 -0.53 -10.33 7.63
N GLY A 101 -0.31 -10.69 6.36
CA GLY A 101 -0.47 -12.06 5.91
C GLY A 101 0.50 -13.01 6.61
N ALA A 102 0.02 -14.20 6.96
CA ALA A 102 0.83 -15.28 7.48
C ALA A 102 1.76 -15.82 6.35
N PRO A 103 3.06 -16.00 6.60
CA PRO A 103 4.00 -16.61 5.66
C PRO A 103 3.50 -17.98 5.11
N PRO A 104 3.80 -18.32 3.84
CA PRO A 104 4.65 -17.58 2.92
C PRO A 104 3.92 -16.42 2.21
N THR A 105 4.57 -15.26 2.08
CA THR A 105 4.03 -14.10 1.36
C THR A 105 5.09 -13.33 0.58
N THR A 106 4.91 -13.25 -0.74
CA THR A 106 5.59 -12.24 -1.55
C THR A 106 4.93 -10.88 -1.31
N LEU A 107 5.70 -9.89 -0.87
CA LEU A 107 5.21 -8.57 -0.50
C LEU A 107 5.65 -7.52 -1.52
N ALA A 108 4.74 -6.62 -1.88
CA ALA A 108 5.08 -5.27 -2.34
C ALA A 108 5.02 -4.34 -1.15
N GLU A 109 6.16 -3.80 -0.72
CA GLU A 109 6.26 -2.91 0.44
C GLU A 109 6.41 -1.46 -0.02
N PHE A 110 5.85 -0.53 0.74
CA PHE A 110 5.91 0.89 0.40
C PHE A 110 5.76 1.81 1.62
N SER A 111 6.31 3.02 1.49
CA SER A 111 6.06 4.17 2.36
C SER A 111 5.89 5.42 1.49
N LEU A 112 4.76 6.11 1.62
CA LEU A 112 4.36 7.19 0.71
C LEU A 112 4.56 8.56 1.34
N ASN A 113 4.92 9.55 0.54
CA ASN A 113 5.11 10.93 0.97
C ASN A 113 6.00 11.07 2.22
N GLN A 114 7.16 10.45 2.14
CA GLN A 114 8.24 10.49 3.12
C GLN A 114 9.11 11.75 2.92
N PRO A 115 10.09 12.03 3.80
CA PRO A 115 10.95 13.22 3.67
C PRO A 115 11.51 13.39 2.26
N ASN A 116 11.67 14.64 1.83
CA ASN A 116 12.05 15.04 0.47
C ASN A 116 11.01 14.78 -0.62
N ASN A 117 9.73 14.63 -0.26
CA ASN A 117 8.62 14.35 -1.19
C ASN A 117 8.90 13.09 -2.03
N LEU A 118 9.30 12.03 -1.34
CA LEU A 118 9.59 10.74 -1.94
C LEU A 118 8.62 9.68 -1.43
N ASP A 119 8.24 8.79 -2.33
CA ASP A 119 7.75 7.47 -2.00
C ASP A 119 8.93 6.50 -2.02
N PHE A 120 8.94 5.53 -1.11
CA PHE A 120 9.87 4.41 -1.09
C PHE A 120 9.11 3.11 -1.31
N TYR A 121 9.67 2.20 -2.08
CA TYR A 121 9.03 0.93 -2.41
C TYR A 121 10.04 -0.16 -2.76
N ASP A 122 9.63 -1.41 -2.54
CA ASP A 122 10.40 -2.59 -2.88
C ASP A 122 9.50 -3.83 -2.99
N LEU A 123 10.11 -4.93 -3.45
CA LEU A 123 9.56 -6.27 -3.30
C LEU A 123 10.32 -6.98 -2.18
N SER A 124 9.63 -7.85 -1.45
CA SER A 124 10.24 -8.66 -0.39
C SER A 124 9.73 -10.09 -0.43
N VAL A 125 10.67 -11.02 -0.25
CA VAL A 125 10.41 -12.46 -0.08
C VAL A 125 11.08 -12.98 1.20
N ILE A 126 11.42 -12.08 2.13
CA ILE A 126 11.93 -12.44 3.47
C ILE A 126 10.96 -13.38 4.18
N ASP A 127 9.66 -13.08 4.08
CA ASP A 127 8.57 -13.88 4.64
C ASP A 127 8.16 -15.06 3.73
N GLY A 128 9.03 -15.46 2.80
CA GLY A 128 8.78 -16.53 1.84
C GLY A 128 8.10 -16.06 0.56
N PHE A 129 7.83 -17.00 -0.34
CA PHE A 129 7.28 -16.75 -1.67
C PHE A 129 6.02 -17.56 -1.91
N ASN A 130 4.98 -16.93 -2.45
CA ASN A 130 3.72 -17.62 -2.77
C ASN A 130 3.16 -17.25 -4.16
N VAL A 131 3.13 -15.96 -4.51
CA VAL A 131 2.58 -15.48 -5.78
C VAL A 131 3.65 -14.60 -6.45
N PRO A 132 4.07 -14.91 -7.69
CA PRO A 132 4.99 -14.05 -8.41
C PRO A 132 4.43 -12.64 -8.55
N MET A 133 5.27 -11.62 -8.51
CA MET A 133 4.80 -10.23 -8.45
C MET A 133 5.71 -9.28 -9.20
N SER A 134 5.12 -8.29 -9.87
CA SER A 134 5.82 -7.09 -10.30
C SER A 134 5.24 -5.84 -9.64
N LEU A 135 6.09 -4.87 -9.34
CA LEU A 135 5.73 -3.56 -8.81
C LEU A 135 6.37 -2.47 -9.68
N ALA A 136 5.56 -1.64 -10.31
CA ALA A 136 6.04 -0.62 -11.23
C ALA A 136 5.28 0.70 -11.08
N PRO A 137 5.96 1.84 -10.97
CA PRO A 137 5.37 3.16 -11.16
C PRO A 137 4.60 3.26 -12.49
N THR A 138 3.44 3.92 -12.47
CA THR A 138 2.59 4.14 -13.65
C THR A 138 3.17 5.21 -14.58
N SER A 139 3.88 6.19 -14.02
CA SER A 139 4.68 7.16 -14.74
C SER A 139 6.12 6.65 -14.89
N GLY A 140 6.73 6.88 -16.04
CA GLY A 140 8.15 6.54 -16.27
C GLY A 140 9.11 7.37 -15.40
N GLY A 141 10.36 6.91 -15.28
CA GLY A 141 11.44 7.63 -14.58
C GLY A 141 11.90 7.01 -13.26
N CYS A 142 11.21 5.97 -12.79
CA CYS A 142 11.54 5.23 -11.57
C CYS A 142 11.66 3.72 -11.87
N ALA A 143 12.30 2.97 -10.98
CA ALA A 143 12.59 1.55 -11.20
C ALA A 143 11.30 0.70 -11.23
N SER A 144 11.24 -0.28 -12.14
CA SER A 144 10.21 -1.31 -12.16
C SER A 144 10.82 -2.62 -11.65
N LEU A 145 10.12 -3.28 -10.72
CA LEU A 145 10.62 -4.44 -9.99
C LEU A 145 9.86 -5.69 -10.40
N ARG A 146 10.57 -6.82 -10.53
CA ARG A 146 9.94 -8.11 -10.86
C ARG A 146 10.51 -9.24 -10.02
N CYS A 147 9.61 -10.04 -9.48
CA CYS A 147 9.93 -11.23 -8.71
C CYS A 147 9.13 -12.44 -9.23
N PRO A 148 9.62 -13.14 -10.27
CA PRO A 148 8.94 -14.28 -10.84
C PRO A 148 9.08 -15.57 -10.00
N ALA A 149 10.02 -15.61 -9.05
CA ALA A 149 10.36 -16.79 -8.25
C ALA A 149 10.94 -16.40 -6.88
N ASP A 150 11.09 -17.39 -5.99
CA ASP A 150 11.50 -17.26 -4.59
C ASP A 150 12.87 -16.61 -4.35
N LYS A 151 13.74 -16.57 -5.37
CA LYS A 151 15.08 -15.95 -5.32
C LYS A 151 15.30 -14.99 -6.48
N CYS A 152 14.49 -13.94 -6.53
CA CYS A 152 14.59 -12.89 -7.54
C CYS A 152 15.60 -11.80 -7.15
N SER A 153 16.20 -11.14 -8.15
CA SER A 153 17.20 -10.09 -7.93
C SER A 153 16.62 -8.79 -7.39
N ASP A 154 15.34 -8.53 -7.66
CA ASP A 154 14.70 -7.24 -7.39
C ASP A 154 13.98 -7.21 -6.03
N ALA A 155 14.05 -8.30 -5.25
CA ALA A 155 13.42 -8.36 -3.93
C ALA A 155 14.44 -8.54 -2.81
N TYR A 156 14.04 -8.10 -1.62
CA TYR A 156 14.71 -8.46 -0.38
C TYR A 156 14.66 -9.97 -0.16
N LEU A 157 15.84 -10.59 -0.08
CA LEU A 157 16.00 -11.99 0.36
C LEU A 157 16.34 -12.09 1.85
N PHE A 158 16.87 -11.01 2.43
CA PHE A 158 17.22 -10.90 3.85
C PHE A 158 17.21 -9.42 4.28
N PRO A 159 16.97 -9.09 5.57
CA PRO A 159 16.72 -7.71 6.01
C PRO A 159 17.85 -6.70 5.79
N ALA A 160 19.10 -7.14 5.64
CA ALA A 160 20.25 -6.24 5.54
C ALA A 160 20.55 -5.76 4.10
N ASP A 161 19.82 -6.23 3.10
CA ASP A 161 20.06 -5.89 1.69
C ASP A 161 19.39 -4.58 1.26
N ASN A 162 19.83 -3.45 1.82
CA ASN A 162 19.23 -2.14 1.53
C ASN A 162 19.34 -1.68 0.05
N SER A 163 19.98 -2.47 -0.82
CA SER A 163 20.06 -2.18 -2.26
C SER A 163 18.73 -2.36 -3.00
N LYS A 164 17.73 -2.99 -2.36
CA LYS A 164 16.44 -3.33 -2.97
C LYS A 164 15.38 -2.24 -2.85
N THR A 165 15.57 -1.29 -1.94
CA THR A 165 14.64 -0.16 -1.83
C THR A 165 14.88 0.85 -2.94
N HIS A 166 13.80 1.18 -3.64
CA HIS A 166 13.76 2.21 -4.66
C HIS A 166 12.89 3.38 -4.20
N SER A 167 13.03 4.52 -4.87
CA SER A 167 12.24 5.71 -4.59
C SER A 167 11.69 6.35 -5.85
N CYS A 168 10.54 7.02 -5.71
CA CYS A 168 9.92 7.83 -6.76
C CYS A 168 9.36 9.13 -6.15
N PRO A 169 9.10 10.20 -6.92
CA PRO A 169 8.43 11.38 -6.38
C PRO A 169 7.07 11.05 -5.76
N SER A 170 6.72 11.70 -4.66
CA SER A 170 5.42 11.56 -4.00
C SER A 170 4.25 11.77 -4.96
N GLY A 171 3.16 11.02 -4.75
CA GLY A 171 1.97 11.10 -5.60
C GLY A 171 2.08 10.28 -6.88
N THR A 172 3.14 9.49 -7.02
CA THR A 172 3.25 8.47 -8.05
C THR A 172 2.16 7.42 -7.81
N ASN A 173 1.48 6.99 -8.88
CA ASN A 173 0.60 5.82 -8.84
C ASN A 173 1.38 4.58 -9.26
N TYR A 174 0.97 3.40 -8.80
CA TYR A 174 1.72 2.15 -9.00
C TYR A 174 0.84 1.06 -9.60
N ASN A 175 1.45 0.18 -10.39
CA ASN A 175 0.89 -1.09 -10.82
C ASN A 175 1.49 -2.21 -9.96
N VAL A 176 0.64 -3.02 -9.35
CA VAL A 176 1.02 -4.31 -8.74
C VAL A 176 0.39 -5.40 -9.57
N VAL A 177 1.21 -6.30 -10.13
CA VAL A 177 0.71 -7.37 -10.99
C VAL A 177 1.11 -8.71 -10.41
N PHE A 178 0.12 -9.50 -9.99
CA PHE A 178 0.33 -10.90 -9.65
C PHE A 178 0.58 -11.71 -10.92
N CYS A 179 1.56 -12.61 -10.86
CA CYS A 179 2.14 -13.31 -12.01
C CYS A 179 2.66 -12.34 -13.09
N GLY A 180 3.32 -11.27 -12.63
CA GLY A 180 3.94 -10.21 -13.44
C GLY A 180 5.43 -10.36 -13.66
#